data_AF-A0A139CP34-F1
#
_entry.id   AF-A0A139CP34-F1
#
_cell.length_a   1.000
_cell.length_b   1.000
_cell.length_c   1.000
_cell.angle_alpha   90.00
_cell.angle_beta   90.00
_cell.angle_gamma   90.00
#
_symmetry.space_group_name_H-M   'P 1'
#
loop_
_entity.id
_entity.type
_entity.pdbx_description
1 polymer ?
#
loop_
_entity_poly.entity_id
_entity_poly.type
_entity_poly.pdbx_seq_one_letter_code
_entity_poly.pdbx_strand_id
1 'polypeptide(L)'
;KENVLIEPEGKNTLPAICFGMKEIRNLFGPSNVGIFSSDHVLDSKAMQTISDAGSLADDGYLLTFGIQPTSPNTGYGYIKPAEKLDIGMQVSEFREKPDEETARRYIEEGCLWNSGMFLFNTQTFFSELAKAAPEIYESFEQNEDINQVYTEIPSISVDYGIMEKSQEVAAAIQME
;
A
#
# COMPACT_ATOMS: atom_id res chain seq x y z
N LYS A 1 -12.56 3.24 -22.68
CA LYS A 1 -11.78 4.26 -21.91
C LYS A 1 -12.50 4.67 -20.61
N GLU A 2 -13.55 3.95 -20.19
CA GLU A 2 -14.40 4.34 -19.05
C GLU A 2 -13.71 4.17 -17.69
N ASN A 3 -12.65 3.34 -17.61
CA ASN A 3 -11.94 3.04 -16.37
C ASN A 3 -10.55 3.70 -16.31
N VAL A 4 -10.37 4.84 -17.00
CA VAL A 4 -9.12 5.61 -16.96
C VAL A 4 -9.40 6.90 -16.19
N LEU A 5 -8.82 7.00 -15.00
CA LEU A 5 -8.87 8.21 -14.18
C LEU A 5 -7.71 9.12 -14.57
N ILE A 6 -8.01 10.40 -14.78
CA ILE A 6 -7.01 11.41 -15.14
C ILE A 6 -6.74 12.26 -13.91
N GLU A 7 -5.53 12.18 -13.38
CA GLU A 7 -5.09 13.03 -12.29
C GLU A 7 -4.89 14.47 -12.79
N PRO A 8 -5.41 15.50 -12.09
CA PRO A 8 -5.19 16.89 -12.45
C PRO A 8 -3.72 17.31 -12.43
N GLU A 9 -2.97 16.77 -11.46
CA GLU A 9 -1.52 16.97 -11.31
C GLU A 9 -0.89 15.77 -10.59
N GLY A 10 0.42 15.54 -10.81
CA GLY A 10 1.12 14.43 -10.18
C GLY A 10 1.41 14.69 -8.69
N LYS A 11 0.72 13.97 -7.79
CA LYS A 11 0.89 14.08 -6.32
C LYS A 11 1.42 12.81 -5.63
N ASN A 12 2.15 11.97 -6.37
CA ASN A 12 2.69 10.70 -5.88
C ASN A 12 1.56 9.67 -5.59
N THR A 13 1.88 8.53 -4.99
CA THR A 13 0.99 7.35 -5.03
C THR A 13 -0.24 7.44 -4.14
N LEU A 14 -0.20 8.13 -2.99
CA LEU A 14 -1.35 8.12 -2.08
C LEU A 14 -2.58 8.82 -2.69
N PRO A 15 -2.48 10.03 -3.29
CA PRO A 15 -3.61 10.65 -3.95
C PRO A 15 -4.18 9.84 -5.11
N ALA A 16 -3.32 9.23 -5.94
CA ALA A 16 -3.74 8.36 -7.04
C ALA A 16 -4.52 7.14 -6.53
N ILE A 17 -4.03 6.50 -5.47
CA ILE A 17 -4.71 5.38 -4.81
C ILE A 17 -6.03 5.85 -4.20
N CYS A 18 -6.08 6.98 -3.51
CA CYS A 18 -7.32 7.54 -2.96
C CYS A 18 -8.38 7.75 -4.04
N PHE A 19 -8.00 8.31 -5.20
CA PHE A 19 -8.91 8.51 -6.31
C PHE A 19 -9.45 7.18 -6.85
N GLY A 20 -8.57 6.21 -7.12
CA GLY A 20 -8.99 4.88 -7.56
C GLY A 20 -9.89 4.16 -6.55
N MET A 21 -9.54 4.21 -5.26
CA MET A 21 -10.30 3.58 -4.18
C MET A 21 -11.67 4.22 -4.00
N LYS A 22 -11.79 5.56 -4.11
CA LYS A 22 -13.08 6.26 -4.05
C LYS A 22 -13.98 5.83 -5.20
N GLU A 23 -13.46 5.82 -6.43
CA GLU A 23 -14.22 5.42 -7.63
C GLU A 23 -14.69 3.97 -7.55
N ILE A 24 -13.81 3.04 -7.16
CA ILE A 24 -14.18 1.63 -6.97
C ILE A 24 -15.26 1.49 -5.90
N ARG A 25 -15.10 2.16 -4.75
CA ARG A 25 -16.09 2.14 -3.67
C ARG A 25 -17.43 2.70 -4.13
N ASN A 26 -17.46 3.75 -4.94
CA ASN A 26 -18.69 4.36 -5.45
C ASN A 26 -19.42 3.46 -6.45
N LEU A 27 -18.67 2.75 -7.31
CA LEU A 27 -19.24 1.90 -8.36
C LEU A 27 -19.67 0.51 -7.85
N PHE A 28 -18.90 -0.06 -6.93
CA PHE A 28 -19.03 -1.47 -6.54
C PHE A 28 -19.30 -1.68 -5.03
N GLY A 29 -19.23 -0.62 -4.21
CA GLY A 29 -19.29 -0.74 -2.75
C GLY A 29 -17.96 -1.21 -2.14
N PRO A 30 -17.96 -1.62 -0.86
CA PRO A 30 -16.77 -2.18 -0.19
C PRO A 30 -16.17 -3.32 -1.01
N SER A 31 -14.89 -3.22 -1.36
CA SER A 31 -14.21 -4.12 -2.31
C SER A 31 -12.73 -4.27 -1.95
N ASN A 32 -12.15 -5.44 -2.25
CA ASN A 32 -10.69 -5.63 -2.22
C ASN A 32 -10.08 -5.16 -3.54
N VAL A 33 -9.03 -4.35 -3.45
CA VAL A 33 -8.40 -3.65 -4.58
C VAL A 33 -6.91 -3.93 -4.59
N GLY A 34 -6.44 -4.58 -5.66
CA GLY A 34 -5.02 -4.74 -5.95
C GLY A 34 -4.44 -3.45 -6.53
N ILE A 35 -3.33 -3.00 -5.98
CA ILE A 35 -2.61 -1.79 -6.39
C ILE A 35 -1.24 -2.20 -6.88
N PHE A 36 -0.96 -1.89 -8.14
CA PHE A 36 0.25 -2.33 -8.84
C PHE A 36 0.86 -1.17 -9.62
N SER A 37 2.19 -1.11 -9.64
CA SER A 37 2.88 -0.24 -10.57
C SER A 37 2.75 -0.76 -12.00
N SER A 38 2.58 0.14 -12.97
CA SER A 38 2.36 -0.22 -14.37
C SER A 38 3.59 -0.80 -15.07
N ASP A 39 4.77 -0.67 -14.47
CA ASP A 39 6.06 -1.13 -14.98
C ASP A 39 6.51 -2.47 -14.36
N HIS A 40 5.74 -3.05 -13.44
CA HIS A 40 6.00 -4.37 -12.88
C HIS A 40 5.51 -5.49 -13.82
N VAL A 41 6.34 -6.52 -13.99
CA VAL A 41 5.95 -7.75 -14.68
C VAL A 41 5.52 -8.78 -13.64
N LEU A 42 4.23 -9.10 -13.62
CA LEU A 42 3.66 -10.12 -12.72
C LEU A 42 3.46 -11.43 -13.47
N ASP A 43 4.05 -12.50 -12.96
CA ASP A 43 3.83 -13.86 -13.48
C ASP A 43 2.65 -14.56 -12.79
N SER A 44 2.35 -15.79 -13.21
CA SER A 44 1.24 -16.56 -12.62
C SER A 44 1.43 -16.85 -11.14
N LYS A 45 2.67 -16.96 -10.66
CA LYS A 45 2.99 -17.26 -9.25
C LYS A 45 2.72 -16.03 -8.37
N ALA A 46 3.11 -14.85 -8.84
CA ALA A 46 2.78 -13.58 -8.20
C ALA A 46 1.26 -13.38 -8.11
N MET A 47 0.54 -13.60 -9.22
CA MET A 47 -0.92 -13.49 -9.24
C MET A 47 -1.60 -14.48 -8.29
N GLN A 48 -1.10 -15.71 -8.20
CA GLN A 48 -1.60 -16.69 -7.24
C GLN A 48 -1.35 -16.25 -5.80
N THR A 49 -0.16 -15.73 -5.50
CA THR A 49 0.18 -15.21 -4.16
C THR A 49 -0.75 -14.08 -3.74
N ILE A 50 -1.04 -13.15 -4.66
CA ILE A 50 -2.00 -12.06 -4.43
C ILE A 50 -3.40 -12.60 -4.15
N SER A 51 -3.85 -13.58 -4.94
CA SER A 51 -5.16 -14.21 -4.76
C SER A 51 -5.28 -14.94 -3.43
N ASP A 52 -4.27 -15.71 -3.05
CA ASP A 52 -4.28 -16.53 -1.83
C ASP A 52 -4.26 -15.67 -0.56
N ALA A 53 -3.58 -14.53 -0.62
CA ALA A 53 -3.49 -13.59 0.50
C ALA A 53 -4.71 -12.66 0.61
N GLY A 54 -5.72 -12.79 -0.26
CA GLY A 54 -6.90 -11.94 -0.25
C GLY A 54 -7.69 -11.94 1.05
N SER A 55 -7.69 -13.05 1.78
CA SER A 55 -8.33 -13.18 3.09
C SER A 55 -7.76 -12.21 4.13
N LEU A 56 -6.48 -11.85 4.06
CA LEU A 56 -5.91 -10.85 4.99
C LEU A 56 -6.54 -9.47 4.80
N ALA A 57 -6.88 -9.09 3.57
CA ALA A 57 -7.57 -7.83 3.31
C ALA A 57 -9.00 -7.86 3.85
N ASP A 58 -9.67 -9.01 3.79
CA ASP A 58 -10.99 -9.22 4.39
C ASP A 58 -10.94 -9.13 5.93
N ASP A 59 -9.84 -9.57 6.54
CA ASP A 59 -9.58 -9.47 7.98
C ASP A 59 -9.22 -8.05 8.45
N GLY A 60 -9.16 -7.09 7.53
CA GLY A 60 -8.94 -5.68 7.85
C GLY A 60 -7.48 -5.24 7.82
N TYR A 61 -6.57 -6.04 7.25
CA TYR A 61 -5.19 -5.62 7.05
C TYR A 61 -4.98 -4.82 5.76
N LEU A 62 -4.09 -3.84 5.83
CA LEU A 62 -3.42 -3.25 4.68
C LEU A 62 -2.32 -4.20 4.22
N LEU A 63 -2.62 -5.03 3.22
CA LEU A 63 -1.67 -6.04 2.75
C LEU A 63 -0.63 -5.44 1.79
N THR A 64 0.63 -5.78 2.03
CA THR A 64 1.75 -5.61 1.12
C THR A 64 2.41 -6.96 0.79
N PHE A 65 3.35 -6.98 -0.15
CA PHE A 65 4.06 -8.20 -0.56
C PHE A 65 5.56 -8.01 -0.37
N GLY A 66 6.15 -8.91 0.42
CA GLY A 66 7.55 -8.87 0.81
C GLY A 66 8.42 -9.72 -0.11
N ILE A 67 9.59 -9.20 -0.49
CA ILE A 67 10.62 -9.89 -1.26
C ILE A 67 11.85 -10.10 -0.37
N GLN A 68 12.48 -11.27 -0.43
CA GLN A 68 13.71 -11.53 0.32
C GLN A 68 14.85 -10.63 -0.19
N PRO A 69 15.46 -9.77 0.65
CA PRO A 69 16.57 -8.94 0.23
C PRO A 69 17.80 -9.76 -0.13
N THR A 70 18.50 -9.34 -1.18
CA THR A 70 19.80 -9.93 -1.58
C THR A 70 20.99 -9.02 -1.27
N SER A 71 20.74 -7.74 -1.00
CA SER A 71 21.74 -6.73 -0.66
C SER A 71 21.08 -5.54 0.06
N PRO A 72 21.81 -4.70 0.83
CA PRO A 72 21.25 -3.46 1.33
C PRO A 72 20.96 -2.51 0.16
N ASN A 73 19.75 -1.98 0.14
CA ASN A 73 19.27 -1.04 -0.86
C ASN A 73 18.51 0.10 -0.17
N THR A 74 18.94 1.33 -0.36
CA THR A 74 18.34 2.54 0.25
C THR A 74 17.22 3.14 -0.60
N GLY A 75 16.97 2.59 -1.79
CA GLY A 75 15.89 2.98 -2.70
C GLY A 75 14.58 2.21 -2.48
N TYR A 76 14.59 1.17 -1.65
CA TYR A 76 13.43 0.32 -1.37
C TYR A 76 12.87 0.53 0.04
N GLY A 77 11.60 0.23 0.20
CA GLY A 77 10.99 0.07 1.53
C GLY A 77 11.38 -1.27 2.15
N TYR A 78 11.41 -1.31 3.48
CA TYR A 78 11.62 -2.52 4.28
C TYR A 78 10.42 -2.76 5.16
N ILE A 79 10.12 -4.05 5.32
CA ILE A 79 9.02 -4.57 6.10
C ILE A 79 9.63 -5.47 7.16
N LYS A 80 9.38 -5.19 8.44
CA LYS A 80 9.81 -6.02 9.56
C LYS A 80 8.70 -7.00 9.94
N PRO A 81 8.89 -8.30 9.70
CA PRO A 81 7.96 -9.33 10.14
C PRO A 81 7.79 -9.36 11.66
N ALA A 82 6.58 -9.63 12.10
CA ALA A 82 6.24 -9.85 13.50
C ALA A 82 5.57 -11.22 13.69
N GLU A 83 4.31 -11.24 14.11
CA GLU A 83 3.56 -12.46 14.36
C GLU A 83 3.16 -13.15 13.06
N LYS A 84 3.21 -14.48 13.05
CA LYS A 84 2.75 -15.28 11.91
C LYS A 84 1.22 -15.32 11.91
N LEU A 85 0.64 -15.06 10.75
CA LEU A 85 -0.80 -15.22 10.48
C LEU A 85 -1.04 -16.53 9.74
N ASP A 86 -2.31 -16.90 9.55
CA ASP A 86 -2.67 -18.13 8.80
C ASP A 86 -2.08 -18.12 7.39
N ILE A 87 -2.17 -16.96 6.71
CA ILE A 87 -1.59 -16.72 5.40
C ILE A 87 -0.79 -15.43 5.48
N GLY A 88 0.53 -15.50 5.68
CA GLY A 88 1.40 -14.33 5.78
C GLY A 88 1.83 -14.00 7.21
N MET A 89 2.20 -12.75 7.45
CA MET A 89 2.70 -12.26 8.74
C MET A 89 2.22 -10.84 9.01
N GLN A 90 1.99 -10.49 10.26
CA GLN A 90 1.83 -9.10 10.66
C GLN A 90 3.16 -8.36 10.50
N VAL A 91 3.08 -7.06 10.22
CA VAL A 91 4.22 -6.17 10.08
C VAL A 91 4.32 -5.28 11.32
N SER A 92 5.41 -5.37 12.07
CA SER A 92 5.63 -4.47 13.22
C SER A 92 6.21 -3.12 12.83
N GLU A 93 6.89 -3.05 11.69
CA GLU A 93 7.54 -1.83 11.22
C GLU A 93 7.58 -1.84 9.70
N PHE A 94 7.13 -0.73 9.11
CA PHE A 94 7.33 -0.43 7.70
C PHE A 94 8.24 0.81 7.62
N ARG A 95 9.26 0.75 6.76
CA ARG A 95 10.20 1.85 6.58
C ARG A 95 10.55 2.05 5.12
N GLU A 96 10.16 3.17 4.56
CA GLU A 96 10.47 3.55 3.18
C GLU A 96 11.87 4.17 3.09
N LYS A 97 12.72 3.63 2.21
CA LYS A 97 14.02 4.21 1.83
C LYS A 97 14.91 4.59 3.02
N PRO A 98 15.26 3.61 3.88
CA PRO A 98 16.15 3.87 5.01
C PRO A 98 17.58 4.24 4.54
N ASP A 99 18.37 4.79 5.46
CA ASP A 99 19.80 4.96 5.23
C ASP A 99 20.54 3.61 5.14
N GLU A 100 21.78 3.65 4.64
CA GLU A 100 22.60 2.47 4.38
C GLU A 100 22.85 1.62 5.64
N GLU A 101 23.06 2.26 6.80
CA GLU A 101 23.29 1.56 8.07
C GLU A 101 22.03 0.80 8.49
N THR A 102 20.89 1.46 8.42
CA THR A 102 19.58 0.89 8.74
C THR A 102 19.21 -0.23 7.77
N ALA A 103 19.45 -0.06 6.47
CA ALA A 103 19.22 -1.09 5.46
C ALA A 103 20.03 -2.37 5.73
N ARG A 104 21.31 -2.22 6.12
CA ARG A 104 22.15 -3.36 6.52
C ARG A 104 21.59 -4.09 7.73
N ARG A 105 21.23 -3.33 8.77
CA ARG A 105 20.62 -3.89 9.98
C ARG A 105 19.32 -4.64 9.66
N TYR A 106 18.46 -4.08 8.82
CA TYR A 106 17.21 -4.75 8.44
C TYR A 106 17.43 -6.09 7.75
N ILE A 107 18.47 -6.23 6.94
CA ILE A 107 18.80 -7.54 6.33
C ILE A 107 19.26 -8.54 7.39
N GLU A 108 20.09 -8.12 8.33
CA GLU A 108 20.54 -8.96 9.44
C GLU A 108 19.38 -9.38 10.34
N GLU A 109 18.36 -8.52 10.49
CA GLU A 109 17.13 -8.79 11.25
C GLU A 109 16.10 -9.64 10.49
N GLY A 110 16.36 -10.00 9.22
CA GLY A 110 15.44 -10.80 8.41
C GLY A 110 14.23 -10.02 7.88
N CYS A 111 14.33 -8.69 7.77
CA CYS A 111 13.32 -7.87 7.12
C CYS A 111 13.21 -8.20 5.63
N LEU A 112 12.06 -7.87 5.06
CA LEU A 112 11.75 -8.04 3.64
C LEU A 112 11.79 -6.70 2.92
N TRP A 113 12.07 -6.69 1.63
CA TRP A 113 11.80 -5.52 0.80
C TRP A 113 10.30 -5.40 0.53
N ASN A 114 9.77 -4.18 0.58
CA ASN A 114 8.46 -3.85 0.03
C ASN A 114 8.52 -3.95 -1.51
N SER A 115 7.69 -4.79 -2.09
CA SER A 115 7.55 -4.91 -3.56
C SER A 115 6.89 -3.69 -4.20
N GLY A 116 6.25 -2.80 -3.43
CA GLY A 116 5.43 -1.70 -3.94
C GLY A 116 4.06 -2.14 -4.47
N MET A 117 3.71 -3.42 -4.29
CA MET A 117 2.37 -3.93 -4.53
C MET A 117 1.56 -3.96 -3.24
N PHE A 118 0.26 -3.70 -3.37
CA PHE A 118 -0.65 -3.72 -2.24
C PHE A 118 -1.98 -4.39 -2.59
N LEU A 119 -2.68 -4.86 -1.57
CA LEU A 119 -4.05 -5.33 -1.66
C LEU A 119 -4.85 -4.80 -0.47
N PHE A 120 -5.76 -3.86 -0.72
CA PHE A 120 -6.49 -3.18 0.34
C PHE A 120 -7.99 -3.37 0.16
N ASN A 121 -8.71 -3.58 1.26
CA ASN A 121 -10.14 -3.35 1.27
C ASN A 121 -10.44 -1.84 1.28
N THR A 122 -11.37 -1.36 0.46
CA THR A 122 -11.70 0.07 0.39
C THR A 122 -12.15 0.63 1.73
N GLN A 123 -12.94 -0.11 2.52
CA GLN A 123 -13.40 0.34 3.83
C GLN A 123 -12.24 0.47 4.81
N THR A 124 -11.38 -0.54 4.89
CA THR A 124 -10.16 -0.52 5.72
C THR A 124 -9.24 0.64 5.32
N PHE A 125 -8.99 0.80 4.02
CA PHE A 125 -8.14 1.87 3.50
C PHE A 125 -8.61 3.25 3.94
N PHE A 126 -9.91 3.56 3.78
CA PHE A 126 -10.43 4.86 4.19
C PHE A 126 -10.45 5.04 5.72
N SER A 127 -10.63 3.96 6.49
CA SER A 127 -10.51 4.01 7.95
C SER A 127 -9.09 4.33 8.40
N GLU A 128 -8.08 3.71 7.78
CA GLU A 128 -6.67 3.98 8.06
C GLU A 128 -6.24 5.36 7.56
N LEU A 129 -6.71 5.78 6.38
CA LEU A 129 -6.47 7.12 5.84
C LEU A 129 -6.98 8.21 6.78
N ALA A 130 -8.19 8.06 7.34
CA ALA A 130 -8.76 9.01 8.29
C ALA A 130 -7.91 9.15 9.58
N LYS A 131 -7.18 8.10 9.99
CA LYS A 131 -6.27 8.13 11.13
C LYS A 131 -4.90 8.72 10.77
N ALA A 132 -4.36 8.32 9.61
CA ALA A 132 -2.97 8.56 9.24
C ALA A 132 -2.74 9.89 8.48
N ALA A 133 -3.74 10.33 7.72
CA ALA A 133 -3.73 11.55 6.90
C ALA A 133 -5.16 12.14 6.82
N PRO A 134 -5.73 12.62 7.95
CA PRO A 134 -7.11 13.11 8.02
C PRO A 134 -7.42 14.21 7.01
N GLU A 135 -6.46 15.08 6.69
CA GLU A 135 -6.61 16.15 5.70
C GLU A 135 -6.85 15.62 4.28
N ILE A 136 -6.23 14.49 3.91
CA ILE A 136 -6.46 13.84 2.61
C ILE A 136 -7.83 13.15 2.63
N TYR A 137 -8.14 12.42 3.70
CA TYR A 137 -9.44 11.78 3.88
C TYR A 137 -10.58 12.80 3.74
N GLU A 138 -10.52 13.90 4.49
CA GLU A 138 -11.56 14.92 4.48
C GLU A 138 -11.75 15.56 3.11
N SER A 139 -10.67 15.88 2.40
CA SER A 139 -10.76 16.48 1.06
C SER A 139 -11.46 15.52 0.07
N PHE A 140 -11.11 14.23 0.08
CA PHE A 140 -11.76 13.22 -0.76
C PHE A 140 -13.20 12.90 -0.36
N GLU A 141 -13.58 12.98 0.91
CA GLU A 141 -14.97 12.73 1.34
C GLU A 141 -15.90 13.93 1.12
N GLN A 142 -15.41 15.16 1.20
CA GLN A 142 -16.23 16.37 1.14
C GLN A 142 -16.39 16.94 -0.27
N ASN A 143 -15.50 16.60 -1.20
CA ASN A 143 -15.50 17.16 -2.54
C ASN A 143 -15.63 16.05 -3.61
N GLU A 144 -16.52 16.29 -4.57
CA GLU A 144 -16.64 15.46 -5.78
C GLU A 144 -15.81 16.01 -6.95
N ASP A 145 -15.39 17.29 -6.89
CA ASP A 145 -14.50 17.85 -7.91
C ASP A 145 -13.04 17.48 -7.61
N ILE A 146 -12.53 16.51 -8.39
CA ILE A 146 -11.16 16.03 -8.25
C ILE A 146 -10.10 17.13 -8.42
N ASN A 147 -10.36 18.18 -9.20
CA ASN A 147 -9.42 19.29 -9.38
C ASN A 147 -9.27 20.10 -8.08
N GLN A 148 -10.38 20.29 -7.37
CA GLN A 148 -10.36 20.97 -6.08
C GLN A 148 -9.64 20.11 -5.03
N VAL A 149 -9.96 18.80 -4.97
CA VAL A 149 -9.29 17.84 -4.08
C VAL A 149 -7.78 17.89 -4.29
N TYR A 150 -7.34 17.77 -5.54
CA TYR A 150 -5.92 17.81 -5.89
C TYR A 150 -5.30 19.19 -5.65
N THR A 151 -6.02 20.27 -5.41
CA THR A 151 -5.41 21.55 -5.02
C THR A 151 -5.08 21.59 -3.52
N GLU A 152 -5.85 20.88 -2.69
CA GLU A 152 -5.83 20.99 -1.22
C GLU A 152 -4.90 19.98 -0.53
N ILE A 153 -4.69 18.80 -1.12
CA ILE A 153 -3.93 17.70 -0.51
C ILE A 153 -2.41 17.79 -0.77
N PRO A 154 -1.53 17.25 0.08
CA PRO A 154 -0.09 17.22 -0.19
C PRO A 154 0.30 16.20 -1.28
N SER A 155 1.51 16.34 -1.83
CA SER A 155 2.16 15.28 -2.62
C SER A 155 2.87 14.31 -1.69
N ILE A 156 2.42 13.05 -1.65
CA ILE A 156 2.89 12.05 -0.68
C ILE A 156 2.66 10.62 -1.20
N SER A 157 3.59 9.70 -0.90
CA SER A 157 3.40 8.28 -1.24
C SER A 157 2.53 7.58 -0.20
N VAL A 158 1.91 6.47 -0.59
CA VAL A 158 1.15 5.60 0.32
C VAL A 158 2.03 5.05 1.44
N ASP A 159 3.30 4.80 1.13
CA ASP A 159 4.29 4.28 2.09
C ASP A 159 4.44 5.24 3.29
N TYR A 160 4.74 6.51 3.03
CA TYR A 160 4.85 7.54 4.08
C TYR A 160 3.50 7.98 4.66
N GLY A 161 2.48 8.06 3.81
CA GLY A 161 1.20 8.63 4.17
C GLY A 161 0.35 7.70 5.04
N ILE A 162 0.48 6.38 4.84
CA ILE A 162 -0.29 5.34 5.54
C ILE A 162 0.61 4.23 6.09
N MET A 163 1.42 3.56 5.25
CA MET A 163 2.03 2.27 5.63
C MET A 163 2.99 2.39 6.82
N GLU A 164 3.82 3.44 6.90
CA GLU A 164 4.70 3.69 8.06
C GLU A 164 3.95 4.02 9.36
N LYS A 165 2.68 4.45 9.25
CA LYS A 165 1.87 4.94 10.39
C LYS A 165 0.84 3.93 10.88
N SER A 166 0.41 3.01 10.03
CA SER A 166 -0.61 2.01 10.35
C SER A 166 -0.05 0.90 11.24
N GLN A 167 -0.91 0.38 12.12
CA GLN A 167 -0.63 -0.84 12.91
C GLN A 167 -1.33 -2.08 12.32
N GLU A 168 -2.19 -1.87 11.33
CA GLU A 168 -3.00 -2.91 10.68
C GLU A 168 -2.34 -3.32 9.36
N VAL A 169 -1.03 -3.54 9.36
CA VAL A 169 -0.27 -3.94 8.17
C VAL A 169 0.08 -5.42 8.26
N ALA A 170 -0.17 -6.14 7.16
CA ALA A 170 0.28 -7.52 6.98
C ALA A 170 1.10 -7.65 5.70
N ALA A 171 1.95 -8.67 5.64
CA ALA A 171 2.76 -8.99 4.49
C ALA A 171 2.63 -10.47 4.11
N ALA A 172 2.38 -10.73 2.83
CA ALA A 172 2.57 -12.05 2.23
C ALA A 172 3.97 -12.13 1.63
N ILE A 173 4.66 -13.26 1.80
CA ILE A 173 6.00 -13.47 1.24
C ILE A 173 5.86 -13.90 -0.21
N GLN A 174 6.41 -13.11 -1.13
CA GLN A 174 6.55 -13.52 -2.52
C GLN A 174 7.81 -14.37 -2.64
N MET A 175 7.61 -15.66 -2.90
CA MET A 175 8.73 -16.53 -3.28
C MET A 175 9.07 -16.26 -4.74
N GLU A 176 10.27 -15.78 -5.06
CA GLU A 176 10.82 -15.89 -6.41
C GLU A 176 11.03 -17.37 -6.78
#